data_AF-A0A7Z9ZI16-F1
#
_entry.id   AF-A0A7Z9ZI16-F1
#
_cell.length_a   1.000
_cell.length_b   1.000
_cell.length_c   1.000
_cell.angle_alpha   90.00
_cell.angle_beta   90.00
_cell.angle_gamma   90.00
#
_symmetry.space_group_name_H-M   'P 1'
#
loop_
_entity.id
_entity.type
_entity.pdbx_description
1 polymer ?
#
loop_
_entity_poly.entity_id
_entity_poly.type
_entity_poly.pdbx_seq_one_letter_code
_entity_poly.pdbx_strand_id
1 'polypeptide(L)'
;MNSPRPEAWTGPAISIEDLSFAYRGSEQKALAGINLELRDGQFAVIMGHGGAGKSTLCYCLNALIPKFFKGSYEGRVLVKGIEAGTSKVYDMSRLVGLVFQDFESQLFSTNVELEVAFGPENYGVPREEIRRRVDRYLTFVRLAELRNREPASLSGGQKQRLAIASVLAMEPEILVMDEPTTDLDPIGRDEVLSVAEELERQGRTLLIVDHEPETAQGADLVFLMKEGHLVRQGPPREVLTDVPLVLDCGVMPPQVVELFHRLDGPELPWTVEEALHLFREARLRLKPGAHDLLRGMDATRAGRVRDEVILETRGLGFVYEEGRVEALRDVDLRIRAGEFVAIIGQNGSGKTTLAKQFNGLLHPTRGEVLVDGASTRALSRAALARAVGYVFQNPDHQIFARTVREEVAFGPRNFGMDEAEIEERVAEALRVVGLEGYEIGRA
;
A
#
# COMPACT_ATOMS: atom_id res chain seq x y z
N MET A 1 -2.19 -42.30 -3.93
CA MET A 1 -2.55 -42.76 -2.57
C MET A 1 -2.95 -41.53 -1.79
N ASN A 2 -4.24 -41.37 -1.50
CA ASN A 2 -4.72 -40.30 -0.63
C ASN A 2 -4.13 -40.52 0.75
N SER A 3 -3.10 -39.74 1.11
CA SER A 3 -2.73 -39.59 2.51
C SER A 3 -3.99 -39.14 3.26
N PRO A 4 -4.34 -39.78 4.39
CA PRO A 4 -5.45 -39.31 5.20
C PRO A 4 -5.22 -37.85 5.54
N ARG A 5 -6.24 -36.99 5.37
CA ARG A 5 -6.21 -35.65 5.95
C ARG A 5 -5.88 -35.84 7.44
N PRO A 6 -4.83 -35.20 7.99
CA PRO A 6 -4.56 -35.29 9.42
C PRO A 6 -5.83 -34.91 10.19
N GLU A 7 -6.02 -35.52 11.37
CA GLU A 7 -7.11 -35.20 12.28
C GLU A 7 -7.32 -33.67 12.35
N ALA A 8 -8.58 -33.23 12.31
CA ALA A 8 -8.89 -31.80 12.28
C ALA A 8 -8.18 -31.09 13.44
N TRP A 9 -7.28 -30.17 13.12
CA TRP A 9 -6.53 -29.39 14.10
C TRP A 9 -7.51 -28.64 15.00
N THR A 10 -7.44 -28.86 16.31
CA THR A 10 -8.39 -28.29 17.28
C THR A 10 -7.81 -27.12 18.08
N GLY A 11 -6.51 -26.83 17.92
CA GLY A 11 -5.84 -25.69 18.55
C GLY A 11 -5.99 -24.39 17.75
N PRO A 12 -5.39 -23.29 18.23
CA PRO A 12 -5.30 -22.07 17.44
C PRO A 12 -4.41 -22.29 16.20
N ALA A 13 -4.76 -21.65 15.09
CA ALA A 13 -3.93 -21.67 13.89
C ALA A 13 -2.64 -20.86 14.09
N ILE A 14 -2.73 -19.73 14.80
CA ILE A 14 -1.61 -18.90 15.22
C ILE A 14 -1.75 -18.61 16.71
N SER A 15 -0.66 -18.78 17.47
CA SER A 15 -0.52 -18.31 18.84
C SER A 15 0.81 -17.60 19.02
N ILE A 16 0.77 -16.39 19.57
CA ILE A 16 1.93 -15.54 19.84
C ILE A 16 1.95 -15.23 21.33
N GLU A 17 3.09 -15.48 21.95
CA GLU A 17 3.31 -15.33 23.39
C GLU A 17 4.51 -14.42 23.65
N ASP A 18 4.24 -13.26 24.25
CA ASP A 18 5.23 -12.25 24.67
C ASP A 18 6.30 -11.92 23.61
N LEU A 19 5.88 -11.86 22.34
CA LEU A 19 6.82 -11.66 21.23
C LEU A 19 7.37 -10.24 21.23
N SER A 20 8.69 -10.15 21.30
CA SER A 20 9.42 -8.89 21.12
C SER A 20 10.52 -9.06 20.06
N PHE A 21 10.71 -8.04 19.23
CA PHE A 21 11.76 -8.04 18.21
C PHE A 21 12.33 -6.64 17.98
N ALA A 22 13.65 -6.54 17.86
CA ALA A 22 14.34 -5.34 17.38
C ALA A 22 15.35 -5.73 16.30
N TYR A 23 15.35 -4.99 15.18
CA TYR A 23 16.28 -5.22 14.09
C TYR A 23 17.73 -4.96 14.55
N ARG A 24 18.68 -5.69 13.98
CA ARG A 24 20.10 -5.50 14.28
C ARG A 24 20.52 -4.06 13.98
N GLY A 25 21.08 -3.38 14.99
CA GLY A 25 21.52 -2.00 14.89
C GLY A 25 20.45 -0.97 15.28
N SER A 26 19.23 -1.39 15.63
CA SER A 26 18.20 -0.54 16.21
C SER A 26 18.07 -0.81 17.71
N GLU A 27 18.04 0.25 18.51
CA GLU A 27 17.64 0.14 19.93
C GLU A 27 16.11 0.10 20.09
N GLN A 28 15.37 0.62 19.09
CA GLN A 28 13.91 0.59 19.10
C GLN A 28 13.40 -0.81 18.72
N LYS A 29 12.54 -1.34 19.59
CA LYS A 29 11.78 -2.58 19.35
C LYS A 29 10.71 -2.31 18.28
N ALA A 30 10.73 -3.09 17.21
CA ALA A 30 9.67 -3.11 16.21
C ALA A 30 8.42 -3.85 16.71
N LEU A 31 8.60 -4.83 17.60
CA LEU A 31 7.54 -5.54 18.31
C LEU A 31 7.89 -5.59 19.80
N ALA A 32 6.91 -5.35 20.66
CA ALA A 32 7.10 -5.25 22.10
C ALA A 32 5.96 -5.94 22.87
N GLY A 33 6.21 -7.17 23.31
CA GLY A 33 5.29 -7.96 24.14
C GLY A 33 3.97 -8.32 23.47
N ILE A 34 4.03 -8.68 22.18
CA ILE A 34 2.84 -9.04 21.40
C ILE A 34 2.27 -10.36 21.89
N ASN A 35 0.97 -10.36 22.18
CA ASN A 35 0.20 -11.56 22.51
C ASN A 35 -1.04 -11.61 21.61
N LEU A 36 -1.20 -12.69 20.85
CA LEU A 36 -2.25 -12.83 19.83
C LEU A 36 -2.62 -14.29 19.65
N GLU A 37 -3.90 -14.56 19.46
CA GLU A 37 -4.40 -15.89 19.08
C GLU A 37 -5.36 -15.75 17.89
N LEU A 38 -5.17 -16.60 16.88
CA LEU A 38 -6.04 -16.73 15.72
C LEU A 38 -6.51 -18.17 15.60
N ARG A 39 -7.83 -18.38 15.50
CA ARG A 39 -8.41 -19.72 15.35
C ARG A 39 -8.29 -20.23 13.92
N ASP A 40 -8.38 -21.53 13.75
CA ASP A 40 -8.42 -22.13 12.41
C ASP A 40 -9.71 -21.77 11.68
N GLY A 41 -9.59 -21.40 10.41
CA GLY A 41 -10.68 -20.89 9.57
C GLY A 41 -11.10 -19.45 9.87
N GLN A 42 -10.45 -18.76 10.80
CA GLN A 42 -10.77 -17.37 11.16
C GLN A 42 -10.09 -16.37 10.21
N PHE A 43 -10.82 -15.34 9.81
CA PHE A 43 -10.29 -14.19 9.10
C PHE A 43 -10.03 -13.03 10.07
N ALA A 44 -8.77 -12.61 10.20
CA ALA A 44 -8.39 -11.46 10.99
C ALA A 44 -7.68 -10.37 10.17
N VAL A 45 -7.79 -9.13 10.67
CA VAL A 45 -7.09 -7.97 10.10
C VAL A 45 -6.28 -7.27 11.18
N ILE A 46 -5.04 -6.91 10.86
CA ILE A 46 -4.16 -6.10 11.70
C ILE A 46 -4.06 -4.72 11.09
N MET A 47 -4.40 -3.70 11.87
CA MET A 47 -4.40 -2.30 11.44
C MET A 47 -3.52 -1.43 12.33
N GLY A 48 -2.94 -0.39 11.75
CA GLY A 48 -2.07 0.56 12.45
C GLY A 48 -1.29 1.42 11.47
N HIS A 49 -0.74 2.53 11.96
CA HIS A 49 0.08 3.44 11.18
C HIS A 49 1.29 2.76 10.52
N GLY A 50 1.86 3.42 9.51
CA GLY A 50 3.14 3.01 8.94
C GLY A 50 4.22 2.94 10.02
N GLY A 51 4.97 1.84 10.08
CA GLY A 51 5.99 1.62 11.10
C GLY A 51 5.51 1.05 12.45
N ALA A 52 4.22 0.72 12.62
CA ALA A 52 3.70 0.11 13.85
C ALA A 52 4.20 -1.33 14.12
N GLY A 53 5.00 -1.92 13.22
CA GLY A 53 5.52 -3.30 13.34
C GLY A 53 4.70 -4.37 12.61
N LYS A 54 3.71 -3.99 11.79
CA LYS A 54 2.78 -4.92 11.14
C LYS A 54 3.48 -5.93 10.20
N SER A 55 4.30 -5.45 9.27
CA SER A 55 5.10 -6.31 8.37
C SER A 55 6.12 -7.16 9.14
N THR A 56 6.73 -6.60 10.20
CA THR A 56 7.62 -7.34 11.09
C THR A 56 6.90 -8.52 11.75
N LEU A 57 5.65 -8.35 12.17
CA LEU A 57 4.83 -9.43 12.71
C LEU A 57 4.57 -10.52 11.67
N CYS A 58 4.24 -10.15 10.43
CA CYS A 58 4.09 -11.10 9.32
C CYS A 58 5.36 -11.94 9.08
N TYR A 59 6.53 -11.32 9.11
CA TYR A 59 7.80 -12.01 8.93
C TYR A 59 8.13 -13.00 10.06
N CYS A 60 7.65 -12.75 11.29
CA CYS A 60 7.77 -13.70 12.39
C CYS A 60 6.92 -14.97 12.16
N LEU A 61 5.75 -14.84 11.52
CA LEU A 61 4.84 -15.97 11.27
C LEU A 61 5.42 -17.01 10.30
N ASN A 62 6.21 -16.58 9.32
CA ASN A 62 6.81 -17.46 8.31
C ASN A 62 8.32 -17.73 8.52
N ALA A 63 8.81 -17.49 9.74
CA ALA A 63 10.22 -17.66 10.14
C ALA A 63 11.27 -16.82 9.38
N LEU A 64 10.86 -15.84 8.56
CA LEU A 64 11.79 -14.87 7.96
C LEU A 64 12.51 -14.09 9.06
N ILE A 65 11.80 -13.75 10.14
CA ILE A 65 12.39 -13.41 11.43
C ILE A 65 12.38 -14.68 12.31
N PRO A 66 13.51 -15.06 12.94
CA PRO A 66 14.83 -14.42 12.96
C PRO A 66 15.83 -15.00 11.94
N LYS A 67 15.40 -15.80 10.95
CA LYS A 67 16.33 -16.56 10.09
C LYS A 67 16.98 -15.70 9.02
N PHE A 68 16.22 -14.86 8.34
CA PHE A 68 16.69 -13.95 7.30
C PHE A 68 17.01 -12.58 7.90
N PHE A 69 16.02 -11.94 8.51
CA PHE A 69 16.20 -10.67 9.22
C PHE A 69 16.75 -10.94 10.63
N LYS A 70 17.93 -10.37 10.93
CA LYS A 70 18.64 -10.57 12.20
C LYS A 70 18.32 -9.46 13.19
N GLY A 71 18.25 -9.83 14.47
CA GLY A 71 17.87 -8.91 15.54
C GLY A 71 17.82 -9.61 16.90
N SER A 72 17.44 -8.88 17.94
CA SER A 72 17.06 -9.47 19.23
C SER A 72 15.63 -10.00 19.13
N TYR A 73 15.42 -11.26 19.44
CA TYR A 73 14.13 -11.95 19.34
C TYR A 73 13.81 -12.61 20.69
N GLU A 74 12.66 -12.29 21.26
CA GLU A 74 12.15 -12.80 22.53
C GLU A 74 10.70 -13.25 22.36
N GLY A 75 10.23 -14.18 23.21
CA GLY A 75 8.89 -14.75 23.11
C GLY A 75 8.79 -15.92 22.13
N ARG A 76 7.55 -16.36 21.84
CA ARG A 76 7.27 -17.54 20.99
C ARG A 76 6.17 -17.24 19.98
N VAL A 77 6.33 -17.81 18.79
CA VAL A 77 5.33 -17.80 17.72
C VAL A 77 5.09 -19.24 17.33
N LEU A 78 3.86 -19.72 17.55
CA LEU A 78 3.39 -21.06 17.25
C LEU A 78 2.39 -20.99 16.10
N VAL A 79 2.63 -21.76 15.05
CA VAL A 79 1.73 -21.91 13.91
C VAL A 79 1.34 -23.36 13.79
N LYS A 80 0.06 -23.69 13.96
CA LYS A 80 -0.41 -25.09 14.02
C LYS A 80 0.43 -25.94 15.01
N GLY A 81 0.80 -25.33 16.14
CA GLY A 81 1.63 -25.93 17.18
C GLY A 81 3.14 -25.99 16.89
N ILE A 82 3.59 -25.55 15.71
CA ILE A 82 5.00 -25.55 15.30
C ILE A 82 5.61 -24.18 15.60
N GLU A 83 6.74 -24.17 16.30
CA GLU A 83 7.43 -22.92 16.65
C GLU A 83 8.18 -22.33 15.44
N ALA A 84 7.75 -21.16 14.98
CA ALA A 84 8.31 -20.52 13.78
C ALA A 84 9.78 -20.11 13.97
N GLY A 85 10.15 -19.56 15.13
CA GLY A 85 11.50 -19.05 15.39
C GLY A 85 12.62 -20.11 15.31
N THR A 86 12.28 -21.38 15.54
CA THR A 86 13.23 -22.51 15.48
C THR A 86 13.16 -23.28 14.17
N SER A 87 12.01 -23.26 13.47
CA SER A 87 11.75 -23.91 12.19
C SER A 87 12.54 -23.33 11.00
N LYS A 88 12.65 -24.09 9.91
CA LYS A 88 13.22 -23.58 8.64
C LYS A 88 12.15 -22.81 7.88
N VAL A 89 12.55 -21.76 7.17
CA VAL A 89 11.66 -20.96 6.30
C VAL A 89 10.91 -21.84 5.30
N TYR A 90 11.58 -22.83 4.71
CA TYR A 90 10.96 -23.79 3.78
C TYR A 90 9.85 -24.65 4.40
N ASP A 91 10.00 -25.05 5.65
CA ASP A 91 8.98 -25.85 6.34
C ASP A 91 7.79 -24.96 6.71
N MET A 92 8.08 -23.73 7.16
CA MET A 92 7.06 -22.74 7.50
C MET A 92 6.28 -22.23 6.29
N SER A 93 6.92 -22.10 5.12
CA SER A 93 6.24 -21.61 3.91
C SER A 93 5.18 -22.57 3.38
N ARG A 94 5.17 -23.82 3.85
CA ARG A 94 4.10 -24.80 3.58
C ARG A 94 2.88 -24.60 4.49
N LEU A 95 3.07 -23.97 5.65
CA LEU A 95 2.01 -23.66 6.61
C LEU A 95 1.48 -22.24 6.40
N VAL A 96 2.39 -21.28 6.26
CA VAL A 96 2.12 -19.85 6.13
C VAL A 96 2.55 -19.36 4.75
N GLY A 97 1.60 -19.13 3.87
CA GLY A 97 1.83 -18.38 2.65
C GLY A 97 1.86 -16.89 2.97
N LEU A 98 2.87 -16.17 2.47
CA LEU A 98 3.04 -14.74 2.73
C LEU A 98 3.11 -13.96 1.41
N VAL A 99 2.16 -13.05 1.21
CA VAL A 99 2.17 -12.03 0.15
C VAL A 99 2.77 -10.76 0.72
N PHE A 100 3.81 -10.22 0.08
CA PHE A 100 4.55 -9.05 0.54
C PHE A 100 3.85 -7.75 0.12
N GLN A 101 4.13 -6.69 0.88
CA GLN A 101 3.73 -5.32 0.54
C GLN A 101 4.26 -4.90 -0.83
N ASP A 102 5.57 -5.05 -1.07
CA ASP A 102 6.14 -4.94 -2.41
C ASP A 102 5.95 -6.27 -3.16
N PHE A 103 4.74 -6.47 -3.67
CA PHE A 103 4.39 -7.66 -4.44
C PHE A 103 5.14 -7.77 -5.76
N GLU A 104 5.60 -6.65 -6.34
CA GLU A 104 6.35 -6.70 -7.61
C GLU A 104 7.70 -7.40 -7.41
N SER A 105 8.31 -7.26 -6.24
CA SER A 105 9.53 -7.99 -5.88
C SER A 105 9.36 -9.52 -5.85
N GLN A 106 8.14 -10.02 -5.73
CA GLN A 106 7.83 -11.45 -5.74
C GLN A 106 7.57 -12.00 -7.16
N LEU A 107 7.46 -11.15 -8.18
CA LEU A 107 7.13 -11.56 -9.55
C LEU A 107 8.37 -11.44 -10.46
N PHE A 108 8.93 -12.57 -10.89
CA PHE A 108 10.22 -12.59 -11.61
C PHE A 108 10.29 -13.60 -12.76
N SER A 109 9.21 -14.35 -13.00
CA SER A 109 9.14 -15.35 -14.07
C SER A 109 8.86 -14.71 -15.43
N THR A 110 9.09 -15.47 -16.50
CA THR A 110 8.90 -14.99 -17.87
C THR A 110 7.44 -14.97 -18.33
N ASN A 111 6.55 -15.69 -17.65
CA ASN A 111 5.11 -15.60 -17.90
C ASN A 111 4.29 -15.90 -16.63
N VAL A 112 3.00 -15.54 -16.69
CA VAL A 112 2.00 -15.72 -15.62
C VAL A 112 1.88 -17.19 -15.16
N GLU A 113 1.88 -18.15 -16.08
CA GLU A 113 1.77 -19.57 -15.74
C GLU A 113 2.99 -20.08 -14.94
N LEU A 114 4.20 -19.72 -15.37
CA LEU A 114 5.45 -20.10 -14.71
C LEU A 114 5.55 -19.47 -13.32
N GLU A 115 5.05 -18.24 -13.17
CA GLU A 115 5.00 -17.56 -11.88
C GLU A 115 4.18 -18.35 -10.86
N VAL A 116 3.00 -18.84 -11.26
CA VAL A 116 2.14 -19.66 -10.38
C VAL A 116 2.72 -21.07 -10.17
N ALA A 117 3.44 -21.61 -11.14
CA ALA A 117 4.08 -22.92 -11.03
C ALA A 117 5.33 -22.92 -10.11
N PHE A 118 5.97 -21.77 -9.93
CA PHE A 118 7.27 -21.65 -9.25
C PHE A 118 7.29 -22.29 -7.85
N GLY A 119 6.35 -21.92 -6.98
CA GLY A 119 6.27 -22.48 -5.62
C GLY A 119 6.11 -24.01 -5.60
N PRO A 120 5.08 -24.56 -6.28
CA PRO A 120 4.91 -26.01 -6.43
C PRO A 120 6.12 -26.75 -7.00
N GLU A 121 6.83 -26.19 -7.98
CA GLU A 121 8.05 -26.77 -8.54
C GLU A 121 9.16 -26.89 -7.48
N ASN A 122 9.36 -25.84 -6.68
CA ASN A 122 10.33 -25.84 -5.58
C ASN A 122 9.97 -26.85 -4.48
N TYR A 123 8.69 -27.19 -4.32
CA TYR A 123 8.23 -28.24 -3.40
C TYR A 123 8.35 -29.66 -3.98
N GLY A 124 8.75 -29.80 -5.24
CA GLY A 124 8.85 -31.09 -5.92
C GLY A 124 7.47 -31.72 -6.21
N VAL A 125 6.43 -30.90 -6.38
CA VAL A 125 5.08 -31.38 -6.70
C VAL A 125 5.08 -32.05 -8.10
N PRO A 126 4.38 -33.19 -8.30
CA PRO A 126 4.31 -33.81 -9.62
C PRO A 126 3.72 -32.89 -10.69
N ARG A 127 4.27 -32.92 -11.91
CA ARG A 127 3.92 -32.01 -13.02
C ARG A 127 2.42 -31.91 -13.31
N GLU A 128 1.70 -33.03 -13.30
CA GLU A 128 0.24 -33.02 -13.52
C GLU A 128 -0.52 -32.30 -12.40
N GLU A 129 -0.03 -32.40 -11.17
CA GLU A 129 -0.61 -31.67 -10.04
C GLU A 129 -0.28 -30.18 -10.09
N ILE A 130 0.94 -29.82 -10.53
CA ILE A 130 1.31 -28.42 -10.78
C ILE A 130 0.35 -27.79 -11.79
N ARG A 131 0.10 -28.45 -12.93
CA ARG A 131 -0.84 -27.95 -13.95
C ARG A 131 -2.24 -27.74 -13.37
N ARG A 132 -2.76 -28.71 -12.60
CA ARG A 132 -4.05 -28.59 -11.92
C ARG A 132 -4.12 -27.39 -10.98
N ARG A 133 -3.06 -27.17 -10.20
CA ARG A 133 -2.97 -26.04 -9.26
C ARG A 133 -2.91 -24.71 -10.02
N VAL A 134 -2.09 -24.62 -11.06
CA VAL A 134 -1.99 -23.43 -11.93
C VAL A 134 -3.36 -23.09 -12.52
N ASP A 135 -4.02 -24.03 -13.19
CA ASP A 135 -5.33 -23.79 -13.81
C ASP A 135 -6.37 -23.38 -12.76
N ARG A 136 -6.38 -24.04 -11.58
CA ARG A 136 -7.26 -23.72 -10.46
C ARG A 136 -7.05 -22.28 -9.98
N TYR A 137 -5.81 -21.90 -9.65
CA TYR A 137 -5.54 -20.62 -9.01
C TYR A 137 -5.54 -19.45 -9.99
N LEU A 138 -5.15 -19.65 -11.26
CA LEU A 138 -5.36 -18.62 -12.29
C LEU A 138 -6.84 -18.37 -12.55
N THR A 139 -7.68 -19.40 -12.54
CA THR A 139 -9.14 -19.23 -12.65
C THR A 139 -9.68 -18.50 -11.42
N PHE A 140 -9.23 -18.90 -10.23
CA PHE A 140 -9.62 -18.31 -8.95
C PHE A 140 -9.40 -16.79 -8.91
N VAL A 141 -8.21 -16.33 -9.34
CA VAL A 141 -7.88 -14.90 -9.37
C VAL A 141 -8.25 -14.20 -10.68
N ARG A 142 -9.01 -14.88 -11.56
CA ARG A 142 -9.51 -14.36 -12.85
C ARG A 142 -8.40 -13.91 -13.83
N LEU A 143 -7.30 -14.66 -13.88
CA LEU A 143 -6.15 -14.40 -14.77
C LEU A 143 -5.90 -15.52 -15.80
N ALA A 144 -6.81 -16.50 -15.94
CA ALA A 144 -6.65 -17.64 -16.85
C ALA A 144 -6.34 -17.23 -18.32
N GLU A 145 -7.01 -16.20 -18.83
CA GLU A 145 -6.80 -15.67 -20.19
C GLU A 145 -5.44 -14.97 -20.38
N LEU A 146 -4.78 -14.61 -19.27
CA LEU A 146 -3.49 -13.92 -19.27
C LEU A 146 -2.31 -14.87 -19.01
N ARG A 147 -2.53 -16.19 -18.97
CA ARG A 147 -1.51 -17.20 -18.61
C ARG A 147 -0.17 -17.09 -19.36
N ASN A 148 -0.20 -16.61 -20.61
CA ASN A 148 0.99 -16.49 -21.46
C ASN A 148 1.60 -15.08 -21.49
N ARG A 149 1.02 -14.12 -20.75
CA ARG A 149 1.55 -12.75 -20.63
C ARG A 149 2.79 -12.74 -19.76
N GLU A 150 3.66 -11.77 -19.99
CA GLU A 150 4.76 -11.44 -19.09
C GLU A 150 4.20 -10.72 -17.83
N PRO A 151 4.62 -11.08 -16.61
CA PRO A 151 4.13 -10.43 -15.39
C PRO A 151 4.34 -8.90 -15.38
N ALA A 152 5.45 -8.43 -15.95
CA ALA A 152 5.76 -7.01 -16.07
C ALA A 152 4.73 -6.22 -16.92
N SER A 153 4.01 -6.90 -17.82
CA SER A 153 3.01 -6.28 -18.70
C SER A 153 1.61 -6.14 -18.08
N LEU A 154 1.41 -6.67 -16.86
CA LEU A 154 0.12 -6.66 -16.16
C LEU A 154 -0.13 -5.31 -15.46
N SER A 155 -1.40 -4.96 -15.23
CA SER A 155 -1.75 -3.84 -14.36
C SER A 155 -1.40 -4.13 -12.89
N GLY A 156 -1.29 -3.10 -12.04
CA GLY A 156 -0.96 -3.29 -10.61
C GLY A 156 -1.90 -4.27 -9.90
N GLY A 157 -3.23 -4.14 -10.10
CA GLY A 157 -4.20 -5.09 -9.52
C GLY A 157 -4.07 -6.51 -10.07
N GLN A 158 -3.72 -6.67 -11.35
CA GLN A 158 -3.46 -7.97 -11.96
C GLN A 158 -2.17 -8.60 -11.43
N LYS A 159 -1.10 -7.83 -11.26
CA LYS A 159 0.15 -8.27 -10.62
C LYS A 159 -0.09 -8.72 -9.19
N GLN A 160 -0.86 -7.96 -8.41
CA GLN A 160 -1.19 -8.32 -7.04
C GLN A 160 -1.96 -9.63 -6.95
N ARG A 161 -2.98 -9.80 -7.81
CA ARG A 161 -3.71 -11.06 -7.93
C ARG A 161 -2.83 -12.23 -8.36
N LEU A 162 -1.84 -11.99 -9.22
CA LEU A 162 -0.85 -12.98 -9.60
C LEU A 162 0.02 -13.39 -8.41
N ALA A 163 0.52 -12.43 -7.62
CA ALA A 163 1.29 -12.71 -6.41
C ALA A 163 0.50 -13.57 -5.41
N ILE A 164 -0.79 -13.24 -5.20
CA ILE A 164 -1.70 -14.05 -4.39
C ILE A 164 -1.85 -15.46 -4.98
N ALA A 165 -2.04 -15.61 -6.30
CA ALA A 165 -2.16 -16.92 -6.95
C ALA A 165 -0.89 -17.77 -6.81
N SER A 166 0.30 -17.17 -6.95
CA SER A 166 1.58 -17.86 -6.77
C SER A 166 1.75 -18.39 -5.34
N VAL A 167 1.31 -17.62 -4.35
CA VAL A 167 1.30 -18.07 -2.95
C VAL A 167 0.26 -19.16 -2.72
N LEU A 168 -0.96 -19.00 -3.25
CA LEU A 168 -2.04 -19.98 -3.12
C LEU A 168 -1.73 -21.32 -3.79
N ALA A 169 -0.96 -21.32 -4.89
CA ALA A 169 -0.55 -22.54 -5.59
C ALA A 169 0.34 -23.45 -4.75
N MET A 170 1.07 -22.90 -3.78
CA MET A 170 1.78 -23.68 -2.77
C MET A 170 0.81 -24.49 -1.87
N GLU A 171 -0.46 -24.08 -1.80
CA GLU A 171 -1.53 -24.58 -0.93
C GLU A 171 -1.19 -24.50 0.57
N PRO A 172 -0.86 -23.29 1.08
CA PRO A 172 -0.62 -23.10 2.50
C PRO A 172 -1.91 -23.28 3.32
N GLU A 173 -1.77 -23.66 4.60
CA GLU A 173 -2.89 -23.74 5.55
C GLU A 173 -3.39 -22.36 6.00
N ILE A 174 -2.48 -21.39 6.08
CA ILE A 174 -2.74 -20.02 6.51
C ILE A 174 -2.19 -19.07 5.45
N LEU A 175 -3.01 -18.10 5.04
CA LEU A 175 -2.57 -17.02 4.15
C LEU A 175 -2.38 -15.74 4.96
N VAL A 176 -1.22 -15.12 4.81
CA VAL A 176 -0.89 -13.80 5.36
C VAL A 176 -0.67 -12.86 4.18
N MET A 177 -1.36 -11.71 4.18
CA MET A 177 -1.19 -10.69 3.15
C MET A 177 -0.80 -9.37 3.79
N ASP A 178 0.36 -8.84 3.42
CA ASP A 178 0.89 -7.60 3.96
C ASP A 178 0.54 -6.41 3.05
N GLU A 179 -0.39 -5.57 3.51
CA GLU A 179 -0.92 -4.39 2.79
C GLU A 179 -1.31 -4.67 1.32
N PRO A 180 -2.20 -5.65 1.07
CA PRO A 180 -2.42 -6.16 -0.28
C PRO A 180 -3.19 -5.21 -1.21
N THR A 181 -3.73 -4.12 -0.68
CA THR A 181 -4.55 -3.13 -1.39
C THR A 181 -3.78 -1.84 -1.69
N THR A 182 -2.56 -1.69 -1.16
CA THR A 182 -1.72 -0.51 -1.31
C THR A 182 -1.36 -0.27 -2.78
N ASP A 183 -1.27 1.00 -3.16
CA ASP A 183 -0.96 1.46 -4.52
C ASP A 183 -1.92 0.97 -5.62
N LEU A 184 -3.11 0.47 -5.27
CA LEU A 184 -4.15 0.07 -6.22
C LEU A 184 -5.20 1.17 -6.45
N ASP A 185 -5.74 1.23 -7.66
CA ASP A 185 -6.97 2.00 -7.91
C ASP A 185 -8.20 1.26 -7.33
N PRO A 186 -9.34 1.93 -7.13
CA PRO A 186 -10.51 1.33 -6.48
C PRO A 186 -10.97 0.01 -7.11
N ILE A 187 -10.89 -0.13 -8.44
CA ILE A 187 -11.29 -1.38 -9.12
C ILE A 187 -10.29 -2.49 -8.78
N GLY A 188 -8.99 -2.21 -8.88
CA GLY A 188 -7.94 -3.16 -8.52
C GLY A 188 -8.05 -3.63 -7.07
N ARG A 189 -8.36 -2.70 -6.16
CA ARG A 189 -8.61 -3.00 -4.74
C ARG A 189 -9.81 -3.92 -4.56
N ASP A 190 -10.97 -3.58 -5.12
CA ASP A 190 -12.19 -4.40 -5.02
C ASP A 190 -11.96 -5.82 -5.56
N GLU A 191 -11.20 -5.94 -6.65
CA GLU A 191 -10.82 -7.25 -7.20
C GLU A 191 -9.94 -8.05 -6.23
N VAL A 192 -9.01 -7.43 -5.50
CA VAL A 192 -8.18 -8.11 -4.49
C VAL A 192 -9.01 -8.48 -3.26
N LEU A 193 -9.85 -7.58 -2.75
CA LEU A 193 -10.74 -7.86 -1.62
C LEU A 193 -11.73 -8.99 -1.95
N SER A 194 -12.22 -9.08 -3.19
CA SER A 194 -13.07 -10.21 -3.61
C SER A 194 -12.36 -11.58 -3.55
N VAL A 195 -11.03 -11.60 -3.68
CA VAL A 195 -10.23 -12.82 -3.49
C VAL A 195 -10.17 -13.18 -2.00
N ALA A 196 -10.00 -12.19 -1.11
CA ALA A 196 -10.03 -12.41 0.33
C ALA A 196 -11.39 -12.93 0.81
N GLU A 197 -12.50 -12.33 0.35
CA GLU A 197 -13.87 -12.78 0.63
C GLU A 197 -14.10 -14.23 0.19
N GLU A 198 -13.62 -14.61 -0.99
CA GLU A 198 -13.77 -15.97 -1.48
C GLU A 198 -12.93 -16.98 -0.68
N LEU A 199 -11.75 -16.58 -0.19
CA LEU A 199 -10.92 -17.41 0.70
C LEU A 199 -11.58 -17.61 2.07
N GLU A 200 -12.16 -16.54 2.63
CA GLU A 200 -12.95 -16.58 3.86
C GLU A 200 -14.14 -17.53 3.70
N ARG A 201 -14.89 -17.42 2.60
CA ARG A 201 -16.04 -18.30 2.32
C ARG A 201 -15.67 -19.78 2.20
N GLN A 202 -14.41 -20.07 1.85
CA GLN A 202 -13.87 -21.44 1.82
C GLN A 202 -13.44 -21.95 3.20
N GLY A 203 -13.56 -21.14 4.25
CA GLY A 203 -13.15 -21.45 5.62
C GLY A 203 -11.63 -21.51 5.77
N ARG A 204 -10.88 -20.72 4.97
CA ARG A 204 -9.43 -20.66 5.11
C ARG A 204 -9.04 -19.68 6.21
N THR A 205 -7.97 -20.02 6.94
CA THR A 205 -7.37 -19.09 7.90
C THR A 205 -6.67 -17.97 7.15
N LEU A 206 -7.07 -16.73 7.42
CA LEU A 206 -6.61 -15.55 6.70
C LEU A 206 -6.19 -14.47 7.70
N LEU A 207 -5.01 -13.89 7.49
CA LEU A 207 -4.54 -12.71 8.20
C LEU A 207 -4.16 -11.64 7.18
N ILE A 208 -4.83 -10.49 7.22
CA ILE A 208 -4.47 -9.35 6.39
C ILE A 208 -3.90 -8.25 7.28
N VAL A 209 -2.77 -7.68 6.89
CA VAL A 209 -2.32 -6.39 7.43
C VAL A 209 -2.79 -5.33 6.46
N ASP A 210 -3.47 -4.30 6.94
CA ASP A 210 -3.92 -3.19 6.11
C ASP A 210 -4.11 -1.93 6.99
N HIS A 211 -4.31 -0.77 6.38
CA HIS A 211 -4.71 0.46 7.05
C HIS A 211 -6.10 0.94 6.60
N GLU A 212 -6.67 0.31 5.56
CA GLU A 212 -7.99 0.64 5.05
C GLU A 212 -9.12 -0.09 5.81
N PRO A 213 -10.14 0.64 6.31
CA PRO A 213 -11.23 0.04 7.07
C PRO A 213 -12.09 -0.95 6.25
N GLU A 214 -12.14 -0.80 4.94
CA GLU A 214 -12.86 -1.69 4.02
C GLU A 214 -12.40 -3.14 4.15
N THR A 215 -11.10 -3.37 4.36
CA THR A 215 -10.52 -4.71 4.54
C THR A 215 -11.05 -5.42 5.79
N ALA A 216 -11.49 -4.67 6.82
CA ALA A 216 -12.06 -5.24 8.04
C ALA A 216 -13.56 -5.55 7.96
N GLN A 217 -14.28 -5.16 6.90
CA GLN A 217 -15.74 -5.36 6.87
C GLN A 217 -16.15 -6.83 6.91
N GLY A 218 -15.36 -7.72 6.29
CA GLY A 218 -15.59 -9.17 6.28
C GLY A 218 -14.84 -9.93 7.38
N ALA A 219 -14.08 -9.25 8.24
CA ALA A 219 -13.20 -9.91 9.20
C ALA A 219 -13.97 -10.37 10.46
N ASP A 220 -13.56 -11.50 11.02
CA ASP A 220 -14.05 -11.97 12.33
C ASP A 220 -13.43 -11.16 13.48
N LEU A 221 -12.19 -10.69 13.28
CA LEU A 221 -11.36 -10.10 14.33
C LEU A 221 -10.46 -9.00 13.77
N VAL A 222 -10.40 -7.87 14.45
CA VAL A 222 -9.46 -6.77 14.16
C VAL A 222 -8.51 -6.61 15.33
N PHE A 223 -7.24 -6.40 15.00
CA PHE A 223 -6.17 -6.04 15.92
C PHE A 223 -5.67 -4.63 15.58
N LEU A 224 -5.67 -3.72 16.55
CA LEU A 224 -5.01 -2.42 16.41
C LEU A 224 -3.59 -2.49 16.96
N MET A 225 -2.64 -2.05 16.15
CA MET A 225 -1.23 -1.93 16.50
C MET A 225 -0.79 -0.47 16.53
N LYS A 226 0.00 -0.13 17.53
CA LYS A 226 0.67 1.17 17.66
C LYS A 226 2.04 0.96 18.29
N GLU A 227 3.08 1.52 17.66
CA GLU A 227 4.45 1.51 18.19
C GLU A 227 4.94 0.12 18.67
N GLY A 228 4.64 -0.94 17.91
CA GLY A 228 5.05 -2.30 18.25
C GLY A 228 4.23 -2.99 19.33
N HIS A 229 3.11 -2.39 19.78
CA HIS A 229 2.19 -2.96 20.75
C HIS A 229 0.81 -3.23 20.13
N LEU A 230 0.12 -4.27 20.63
CA LEU A 230 -1.32 -4.46 20.39
C LEU A 230 -2.11 -3.66 21.41
N VAL A 231 -2.88 -2.68 20.95
CA VAL A 231 -3.62 -1.74 21.81
C VAL A 231 -5.09 -2.12 21.97
N ARG A 232 -5.67 -2.80 20.97
CA ARG A 232 -7.05 -3.26 20.99
C ARG A 232 -7.21 -4.50 20.12
N GLN A 233 -8.11 -5.39 20.53
CA GLN A 233 -8.57 -6.50 19.71
C GLN A 233 -10.07 -6.74 19.91
N GLY A 234 -10.77 -7.21 18.88
CA GLY A 234 -12.19 -7.54 18.97
C GLY A 234 -12.88 -7.55 17.61
N PRO A 235 -14.21 -7.76 17.58
CA PRO A 235 -14.99 -7.67 16.35
C PRO A 235 -14.80 -6.32 15.65
N PRO A 236 -14.77 -6.26 14.31
CA PRO A 236 -14.52 -5.02 13.56
C PRO A 236 -15.37 -3.84 14.01
N ARG A 237 -16.69 -4.06 14.17
CA ARG A 237 -17.64 -3.02 14.59
C ARG A 237 -17.28 -2.44 15.96
N GLU A 238 -16.86 -3.26 16.91
CA GLU A 238 -16.52 -2.79 18.26
C GLU A 238 -15.20 -2.02 18.29
N VAL A 239 -14.22 -2.45 17.49
CA VAL A 239 -12.89 -1.84 17.45
C VAL A 239 -12.91 -0.54 16.64
N LEU A 240 -13.52 -0.56 15.46
CA LEU A 240 -13.46 0.54 14.49
C LEU A 240 -14.50 1.66 14.74
N THR A 241 -15.38 1.49 15.73
CA THR A 241 -16.26 2.57 16.21
C THR A 241 -15.67 3.40 17.34
N ASP A 242 -14.55 2.97 17.94
CA ASP A 242 -13.76 3.79 18.87
C ASP A 242 -12.90 4.80 18.09
N VAL A 243 -13.56 5.82 17.54
CA VAL A 243 -12.96 6.80 16.62
C VAL A 243 -11.70 7.46 17.19
N PRO A 244 -11.66 7.93 18.46
CA PRO A 244 -10.45 8.51 19.03
C PRO A 244 -9.26 7.54 19.03
N LEU A 245 -9.48 6.27 19.41
CA LEU A 245 -8.42 5.27 19.45
C LEU A 245 -7.93 4.90 18.05
N VAL A 246 -8.85 4.69 17.10
CA VAL A 246 -8.52 4.32 15.71
C VAL A 246 -7.66 5.41 15.05
N LEU A 247 -8.05 6.69 15.22
CA LEU A 247 -7.28 7.83 14.74
C LEU A 247 -5.92 7.96 15.43
N ASP A 248 -5.85 7.71 16.75
CA ASP A 248 -4.60 7.72 17.52
C ASP A 248 -3.62 6.60 17.09
N CYS A 249 -4.15 5.51 16.52
CA CYS A 249 -3.36 4.45 15.89
C CYS A 249 -2.98 4.76 14.43
N GLY A 250 -3.39 5.92 13.89
CA GLY A 250 -3.18 6.31 12.49
C GLY A 250 -3.94 5.48 11.47
N VAL A 251 -5.08 4.91 11.87
CA VAL A 251 -6.01 4.19 11.01
C VAL A 251 -7.20 5.10 10.70
N MET A 252 -7.73 5.03 9.48
CA MET A 252 -8.95 5.77 9.15
C MET A 252 -10.17 4.95 9.59
N PRO A 253 -11.06 5.50 10.45
CA PRO A 253 -12.33 4.85 10.74
C PRO A 253 -13.20 4.78 9.48
N PRO A 254 -14.18 3.85 9.40
CA PRO A 254 -15.15 3.85 8.32
C PRO A 254 -15.80 5.23 8.15
N GLN A 255 -15.92 5.72 6.90
CA GLN A 255 -16.34 7.10 6.63
C GLN A 255 -17.69 7.47 7.26
N VAL A 256 -18.63 6.51 7.30
CA VAL A 256 -19.94 6.70 7.92
C VAL A 256 -19.87 6.81 9.45
N VAL A 257 -18.97 6.05 10.08
CA VAL A 257 -18.68 6.15 11.52
C VAL A 257 -18.08 7.51 11.82
N GLU A 258 -17.07 7.93 11.04
CA GLU A 258 -16.39 9.21 11.22
C GLU A 258 -17.35 10.39 11.08
N LEU A 259 -18.20 10.35 10.04
CA LEU A 259 -19.20 11.39 9.79
C LEU A 259 -20.13 11.56 10.99
N PHE A 260 -20.70 10.46 11.50
CA PHE A 260 -21.64 10.52 12.61
C PHE A 260 -20.97 10.88 13.93
N HIS A 261 -19.71 10.47 14.14
CA HIS A 261 -18.91 10.92 15.27
C HIS A 261 -18.71 12.44 15.25
N ARG A 262 -18.37 13.02 14.10
CA ARG A 262 -18.22 14.48 13.93
C ARG A 262 -19.54 15.25 14.04
N LEU A 263 -20.67 14.58 13.89
CA LEU A 263 -22.01 15.17 14.07
C LEU A 263 -22.51 15.05 15.52
N ASP A 264 -21.69 14.53 16.44
CA ASP A 264 -22.10 14.18 17.81
C ASP A 264 -23.37 13.30 17.82
N GLY A 265 -23.44 12.38 16.86
CA GLY A 265 -24.57 11.45 16.71
C GLY A 265 -24.69 10.51 17.91
N PRO A 266 -25.91 10.20 18.37
CA PRO A 266 -26.11 9.31 19.52
C PRO A 266 -25.68 7.86 19.24
N GLU A 267 -25.66 7.47 17.96
CA GLU A 267 -25.26 6.15 17.49
C GLU A 267 -24.33 6.28 16.28
N LEU A 268 -23.35 5.38 16.20
CA LEU A 268 -22.39 5.31 15.09
C LEU A 268 -22.79 4.18 14.13
N PRO A 269 -23.18 4.49 12.88
CA PRO A 269 -23.55 3.49 11.90
C PRO A 269 -22.33 2.73 11.39
N TRP A 270 -22.47 1.42 11.21
CA TRP A 270 -21.43 0.59 10.61
C TRP A 270 -21.47 0.61 9.08
N THR A 271 -22.68 0.64 8.49
CA THR A 271 -22.89 0.61 7.04
C THR A 271 -23.53 1.90 6.52
N VAL A 272 -23.47 2.09 5.21
CA VAL A 272 -24.15 3.21 4.53
C VAL A 272 -25.66 3.12 4.72
N GLU A 273 -26.24 1.91 4.72
CA GLU A 273 -27.67 1.69 4.95
C GLU A 273 -28.08 2.10 6.37
N GLU A 274 -27.31 1.70 7.38
CA GLU A 274 -27.52 2.14 8.77
C GLU A 274 -27.42 3.67 8.88
N ALA A 275 -26.40 4.26 8.24
CA ALA A 275 -26.20 5.71 8.24
C ALA A 275 -27.38 6.46 7.59
N LEU A 276 -27.90 5.96 6.46
CA LEU A 276 -29.06 6.54 5.79
C LEU A 276 -30.33 6.45 6.64
N HIS A 277 -30.52 5.35 7.40
CA HIS A 277 -31.61 5.22 8.34
C HIS A 277 -31.51 6.28 9.43
N LEU A 278 -30.36 6.34 10.14
CA LEU A 278 -30.12 7.29 11.22
C LEU A 278 -30.24 8.75 10.74
N PHE A 279 -29.73 9.05 9.55
CA PHE A 279 -29.82 10.39 8.96
C PHE A 279 -31.28 10.84 8.77
N ARG A 280 -32.15 9.93 8.31
CA ARG A 280 -33.58 10.21 8.11
C ARG A 280 -34.32 10.32 9.44
N GLU A 281 -34.02 9.43 10.38
CA GLU A 281 -34.64 9.38 11.71
C GLU A 281 -34.33 10.64 12.53
N ALA A 282 -33.05 11.03 12.59
CA ALA A 282 -32.59 12.26 13.24
C ALA A 282 -33.01 13.53 12.47
N ARG A 283 -33.66 13.38 11.29
CA ARG A 283 -34.10 14.47 10.41
C ARG A 283 -32.98 15.45 10.09
N LEU A 284 -31.76 14.95 9.92
CA LEU A 284 -30.62 15.78 9.59
C LEU A 284 -30.87 16.52 8.26
N ARG A 285 -30.43 17.77 8.22
CA ARG A 285 -30.57 18.67 7.06
C ARG A 285 -29.26 19.39 6.83
N LEU A 286 -28.94 19.63 5.57
CA LEU A 286 -27.84 20.50 5.20
C LEU A 286 -28.12 21.90 5.74
N LYS A 287 -27.11 22.50 6.39
CA LYS A 287 -27.20 23.88 6.89
C LYS A 287 -27.50 24.82 5.71
N PRO A 288 -28.56 25.64 5.78
CA PRO A 288 -28.85 26.63 4.75
C PRO A 288 -27.63 27.54 4.50
N GLY A 289 -27.30 27.79 3.23
CA GLY A 289 -26.14 28.60 2.84
C GLY A 289 -24.77 27.91 2.90
N ALA A 290 -24.68 26.64 3.35
CA ALA A 290 -23.40 25.91 3.36
C ALA A 290 -22.80 25.77 1.94
N HIS A 291 -23.65 25.53 0.94
CA HIS A 291 -23.23 25.45 -0.45
C HIS A 291 -22.73 26.80 -1.00
N ASP A 292 -23.36 27.91 -0.61
CA ASP A 292 -22.91 29.25 -1.03
C ASP A 292 -21.56 29.60 -0.39
N LEU A 293 -21.33 29.16 0.85
CA LEU A 293 -20.03 29.30 1.53
C LEU A 293 -18.93 28.52 0.80
N LEU A 294 -19.20 27.26 0.40
CA LEU A 294 -18.25 26.47 -0.40
C LEU A 294 -17.93 27.14 -1.73
N ARG A 295 -18.95 27.65 -2.44
CA ARG A 295 -18.75 28.42 -3.67
C ARG A 295 -17.93 29.69 -3.47
N GLY A 296 -18.12 30.40 -2.36
CA GLY A 296 -17.31 31.56 -2.01
C GLY A 296 -15.84 31.21 -1.78
N MET A 297 -15.57 30.06 -1.15
CA MET A 297 -14.20 29.54 -0.98
C MET A 297 -13.57 29.18 -2.33
N ASP A 298 -14.31 28.53 -3.22
CA ASP A 298 -13.83 28.17 -4.56
C ASP A 298 -13.57 29.40 -5.43
N ALA A 299 -14.44 30.42 -5.36
CA ALA A 299 -14.21 31.70 -6.02
C ALA A 299 -12.95 32.41 -5.48
N THR A 300 -12.72 32.35 -4.17
CA THR A 300 -11.52 32.91 -3.55
C THR A 300 -10.25 32.19 -4.02
N ARG A 301 -10.31 30.86 -4.15
CA ARG A 301 -9.20 30.06 -4.71
C ARG A 301 -8.95 30.40 -6.18
N ALA A 302 -10.01 30.49 -6.98
CA ALA A 302 -9.93 30.86 -8.39
C ALA A 302 -9.33 32.27 -8.58
N GLY A 303 -9.62 33.21 -7.68
CA GLY A 303 -9.03 34.56 -7.70
C GLY A 303 -7.51 34.61 -7.46
N ARG A 304 -6.88 33.51 -7.00
CA ARG A 304 -5.41 33.41 -6.85
C ARG A 304 -4.72 32.97 -8.14
N VAL A 305 -5.47 32.46 -9.11
CA VAL A 305 -4.94 31.97 -10.39
C VAL A 305 -4.63 33.17 -11.27
N ARG A 306 -3.41 33.23 -11.78
CA ARG A 306 -2.96 34.26 -12.73
C ARG A 306 -3.19 33.78 -14.16
N ASP A 307 -3.31 34.70 -15.12
CA ASP A 307 -3.54 34.34 -16.54
C ASP A 307 -2.31 33.69 -17.22
N GLU A 308 -1.14 33.84 -16.61
CA GLU A 308 0.13 33.26 -17.08
C GLU A 308 0.09 31.73 -17.09
N VAL A 309 0.37 31.12 -18.25
CA VAL A 309 0.47 29.67 -18.42
C VAL A 309 1.90 29.24 -18.16
N ILE A 310 2.10 28.38 -17.15
CA ILE A 310 3.43 27.90 -16.73
C ILE A 310 3.76 26.50 -17.27
N LEU A 311 2.74 25.68 -17.53
CA LEU A 311 2.90 24.37 -18.17
C LEU A 311 1.88 24.24 -19.29
N GLU A 312 2.34 23.81 -20.46
CA GLU A 312 1.48 23.54 -21.61
C GLU A 312 1.92 22.28 -22.33
N THR A 313 0.97 21.43 -22.72
CA THR A 313 1.19 20.32 -23.64
C THR A 313 0.38 20.56 -24.91
N ARG A 314 0.97 20.28 -26.08
CA ARG A 314 0.28 20.37 -27.37
C ARG A 314 0.42 19.08 -28.16
N GLY A 315 -0.70 18.39 -28.40
CA GLY A 315 -0.76 17.10 -29.10
C GLY A 315 0.19 16.06 -28.54
N LEU A 316 0.37 16.03 -27.21
CA LEU A 316 1.38 15.22 -26.54
C LEU A 316 1.07 13.72 -26.70
N GLY A 317 2.01 13.00 -27.31
CA GLY A 317 2.01 11.55 -27.42
C GLY A 317 3.28 10.94 -26.85
N PHE A 318 3.14 9.82 -26.14
CA PHE A 318 4.28 9.10 -25.58
C PHE A 318 4.07 7.59 -25.63
N VAL A 319 5.10 6.88 -26.10
CA VAL A 319 5.15 5.42 -26.19
C VAL A 319 6.40 4.94 -25.45
N TYR A 320 6.21 4.00 -24.51
CA TYR A 320 7.33 3.27 -23.92
C TYR A 320 7.90 2.30 -24.95
N GLU A 321 9.20 2.37 -25.21
CA GLU A 321 9.88 1.50 -26.19
C GLU A 321 9.78 0.03 -25.77
N GLU A 322 9.93 -0.21 -24.46
CA GLU A 322 9.73 -1.50 -23.83
C GLU A 322 8.23 -1.83 -23.74
N GLY A 323 7.81 -2.95 -24.32
CA GLY A 323 6.41 -3.36 -24.38
C GLY A 323 5.53 -2.61 -25.41
N ARG A 324 6.05 -1.58 -26.10
CA ARG A 324 5.33 -0.76 -27.10
C ARG A 324 3.99 -0.21 -26.58
N VAL A 325 3.97 0.24 -25.33
CA VAL A 325 2.76 0.75 -24.68
C VAL A 325 2.62 2.24 -24.95
N GLU A 326 1.59 2.62 -25.70
CA GLU A 326 1.21 4.02 -25.92
C GLU A 326 0.48 4.57 -24.69
N ALA A 327 1.23 5.29 -23.85
CA ALA A 327 0.78 5.78 -22.55
C ALA A 327 0.09 7.14 -22.61
N LEU A 328 0.40 7.98 -23.60
CA LEU A 328 -0.25 9.29 -23.80
C LEU A 328 -0.64 9.45 -25.27
N ARG A 329 -1.84 9.97 -25.51
CA ARG A 329 -2.43 10.11 -26.85
C ARG A 329 -3.06 11.49 -27.00
N ASP A 330 -2.42 12.34 -27.78
CA ASP A 330 -2.94 13.65 -28.18
C ASP A 330 -3.41 14.51 -26.99
N VAL A 331 -2.57 14.60 -25.96
CA VAL A 331 -2.92 15.31 -24.72
C VAL A 331 -2.63 16.81 -24.87
N ASP A 332 -3.69 17.62 -24.90
CA ASP A 332 -3.64 19.07 -24.81
C ASP A 332 -4.02 19.54 -23.40
N LEU A 333 -3.11 20.24 -22.72
CA LEU A 333 -3.29 20.71 -21.35
C LEU A 333 -2.61 22.06 -21.16
N ARG A 334 -3.22 22.95 -20.36
CA ARG A 334 -2.62 24.21 -19.90
C ARG A 334 -2.83 24.35 -18.41
N ILE A 335 -1.76 24.63 -17.68
CA ILE A 335 -1.78 24.91 -16.23
C ILE A 335 -1.25 26.32 -16.03
N ARG A 336 -2.03 27.11 -15.29
CA ARG A 336 -1.73 28.52 -14.99
C ARG A 336 -1.01 28.71 -13.67
N ALA A 337 -0.30 29.82 -13.54
CA ALA A 337 0.40 30.15 -12.31
C ALA A 337 -0.58 30.34 -11.14
N GLY A 338 -0.36 29.58 -10.05
CA GLY A 338 -1.24 29.58 -8.87
C GLY A 338 -2.44 28.63 -8.97
N GLU A 339 -2.57 27.90 -10.09
CA GLU A 339 -3.61 26.89 -10.27
C GLU A 339 -3.27 25.60 -9.50
N PHE A 340 -4.25 25.06 -8.76
CA PHE A 340 -4.14 23.77 -8.08
C PHE A 340 -4.89 22.73 -8.90
N VAL A 341 -4.16 21.87 -9.61
CA VAL A 341 -4.72 20.90 -10.57
C VAL A 341 -4.59 19.48 -10.03
N ALA A 342 -5.71 18.76 -9.96
CA ALA A 342 -5.73 17.34 -9.66
C ALA A 342 -5.88 16.53 -10.96
N ILE A 343 -4.93 15.61 -11.21
CA ILE A 343 -5.01 14.65 -12.33
C ILE A 343 -5.41 13.30 -11.76
N ILE A 344 -6.64 12.86 -12.06
CA ILE A 344 -7.21 11.61 -11.57
C ILE A 344 -7.41 10.60 -12.70
N GLY A 345 -7.36 9.33 -12.37
CA GLY A 345 -7.51 8.22 -13.32
C GLY A 345 -7.03 6.92 -12.72
N GLN A 346 -7.37 5.79 -13.34
CA GLN A 346 -6.95 4.46 -12.91
C GLN A 346 -5.43 4.29 -13.01
N ASN A 347 -4.88 3.27 -12.36
CA ASN A 347 -3.47 2.94 -12.53
C ASN A 347 -3.17 2.56 -13.98
N GLY A 348 -1.99 2.96 -14.46
CA GLY A 348 -1.62 2.80 -15.87
C GLY A 348 -2.29 3.78 -16.85
N SER A 349 -3.17 4.71 -16.41
CA SER A 349 -3.80 5.70 -17.30
C SER A 349 -2.86 6.80 -17.83
N GLY A 350 -1.56 6.72 -17.53
CA GLY A 350 -0.56 7.70 -17.99
C GLY A 350 -0.32 8.90 -17.08
N LYS A 351 -0.91 8.98 -15.87
CA LYS A 351 -0.74 10.12 -14.94
C LYS A 351 0.73 10.42 -14.63
N THR A 352 1.46 9.40 -14.16
CA THR A 352 2.90 9.52 -13.84
C THR A 352 3.72 9.79 -15.10
N THR A 353 3.35 9.19 -16.23
CA THR A 353 3.98 9.46 -17.53
C THR A 353 3.85 10.93 -17.92
N LEU A 354 2.65 11.50 -17.78
CA LEU A 354 2.37 12.92 -18.05
C LEU A 354 3.18 13.83 -17.11
N ALA A 355 3.16 13.56 -15.80
CA ALA A 355 3.91 14.34 -14.83
C ALA A 355 5.43 14.36 -15.11
N LYS A 356 5.99 13.21 -15.50
CA LYS A 356 7.42 13.08 -15.88
C LYS A 356 7.79 13.88 -17.13
N GLN A 357 6.83 14.22 -18.00
CA GLN A 357 7.10 15.09 -19.16
C GLN A 357 7.43 16.53 -18.75
N PHE A 358 6.80 17.03 -17.68
CA PHE A 358 6.97 18.42 -17.25
C PHE A 358 8.38 18.72 -16.73
N ASN A 359 8.98 17.79 -15.99
CA ASN A 359 10.37 17.92 -15.51
C ASN A 359 11.41 17.32 -16.49
N GLY A 360 10.98 16.90 -17.69
CA GLY A 360 11.88 16.32 -18.69
C GLY A 360 12.55 15.00 -18.28
N LEU A 361 12.00 14.28 -17.29
CA LEU A 361 12.42 12.90 -16.97
C LEU A 361 12.04 11.95 -18.11
N LEU A 362 10.96 12.27 -18.82
CA LEU A 362 10.60 11.69 -20.10
C LEU A 362 10.47 12.82 -21.13
N HIS A 363 10.71 12.48 -22.40
CA HIS A 363 10.50 13.39 -23.51
C HIS A 363 9.38 12.88 -24.42
N PRO A 364 8.58 13.78 -25.02
CA PRO A 364 7.47 13.39 -25.89
C PRO A 364 7.98 12.58 -27.08
N THR A 365 7.30 11.49 -27.44
CA THR A 365 7.51 10.80 -28.72
C THR A 365 6.93 11.63 -29.88
N ARG A 366 5.78 12.28 -29.63
CA ARG A 366 5.11 13.23 -30.53
C ARG A 366 4.57 14.42 -29.72
N GLY A 367 4.42 15.56 -30.40
CA GLY A 367 3.91 16.79 -29.79
C GLY A 367 4.99 17.55 -29.03
N GLU A 368 4.57 18.53 -28.25
CA GLU A 368 5.46 19.37 -27.46
C GLU A 368 4.97 19.57 -26.03
N VAL A 369 5.92 19.78 -25.13
CA VAL A 369 5.70 20.17 -23.73
C VAL A 369 6.49 21.46 -23.52
N LEU A 370 5.82 22.47 -22.99
CA LEU A 370 6.35 23.81 -22.74
C LEU A 370 6.32 24.07 -21.23
N VAL A 371 7.43 24.57 -20.70
CA VAL A 371 7.57 25.06 -19.32
C VAL A 371 7.95 26.53 -19.42
N ASP A 372 7.15 27.41 -18.82
CA ASP A 372 7.28 28.87 -18.93
C ASP A 372 7.45 29.36 -20.38
N GLY A 373 6.68 28.74 -21.29
CA GLY A 373 6.70 29.02 -22.73
C GLY A 373 7.88 28.43 -23.52
N ALA A 374 8.84 27.79 -22.87
CA ALA A 374 10.00 27.16 -23.52
C ALA A 374 9.85 25.63 -23.62
N SER A 375 10.24 25.04 -24.75
CA SER A 375 10.15 23.58 -24.94
C SER A 375 11.07 22.83 -24.00
N THR A 376 10.56 21.75 -23.38
CA THR A 376 11.36 20.86 -22.52
C THR A 376 12.52 20.19 -23.26
N ARG A 377 12.48 20.11 -24.60
CA ARG A 377 13.59 19.62 -25.43
C ARG A 377 14.74 20.62 -25.58
N ALA A 378 14.45 21.92 -25.42
CA ALA A 378 15.43 23.00 -25.57
C ALA A 378 16.06 23.41 -24.23
N LEU A 379 15.37 23.15 -23.12
CA LEU A 379 15.86 23.46 -21.78
C LEU A 379 16.88 22.42 -21.31
N SER A 380 17.87 22.87 -20.53
CA SER A 380 18.79 21.96 -19.85
C SER A 380 18.08 21.27 -18.68
N ARG A 381 18.57 20.09 -18.29
CA ARG A 381 18.05 19.37 -17.11
C ARG A 381 18.10 20.22 -15.84
N ALA A 382 19.14 21.03 -15.66
CA ALA A 382 19.26 21.95 -14.51
C ALA A 382 18.23 23.09 -14.56
N ALA A 383 17.90 23.61 -15.74
CA ALA A 383 16.87 24.63 -15.89
C ALA A 383 15.47 24.06 -15.58
N LEU A 384 15.16 22.86 -16.10
CA LEU A 384 13.91 22.17 -15.81
C LEU A 384 13.76 21.82 -14.33
N ALA A 385 14.80 21.26 -13.71
CA ALA A 385 14.77 20.90 -12.28
C ALA A 385 14.59 22.12 -11.35
N ARG A 386 15.03 23.32 -11.77
CA ARG A 386 14.76 24.57 -11.03
C ARG A 386 13.33 25.07 -11.20
N ALA A 387 12.72 24.85 -12.36
CA ALA A 387 11.38 25.33 -12.67
C ALA A 387 10.28 24.36 -12.19
N VAL A 388 10.54 23.05 -12.27
CA VAL A 388 9.56 22.00 -11.96
C VAL A 388 10.16 21.05 -10.92
N GLY A 389 9.70 21.18 -9.69
CA GLY A 389 9.94 20.17 -8.66
C GLY A 389 9.15 18.88 -8.96
N TYR A 390 9.77 17.72 -8.76
CA TYR A 390 9.11 16.43 -8.94
C TYR A 390 9.40 15.55 -7.73
N VAL A 391 8.33 15.00 -7.14
CA VAL A 391 8.42 14.03 -6.04
C VAL A 391 8.05 12.67 -6.61
N PHE A 392 8.89 11.67 -6.37
CA PHE A 392 8.64 10.30 -6.82
C PHE A 392 7.56 9.63 -5.97
N GLN A 393 6.79 8.74 -6.59
CA GLN A 393 5.75 7.96 -5.89
C GLN A 393 6.36 7.09 -4.79
N ASN A 394 7.51 6.44 -5.07
CA ASN A 394 8.30 5.74 -4.07
C ASN A 394 9.46 6.64 -3.60
N PRO A 395 9.49 7.05 -2.32
CA PRO A 395 10.58 7.86 -1.75
C PRO A 395 11.97 7.22 -1.85
N ASP A 396 12.08 5.89 -1.81
CA ASP A 396 13.36 5.17 -1.87
C ASP A 396 14.07 5.34 -3.21
N HIS A 397 13.33 5.69 -4.27
CA HIS A 397 13.91 6.02 -5.57
C HIS A 397 14.55 7.41 -5.62
N GLN A 398 14.27 8.25 -4.62
CA GLN A 398 14.71 9.64 -4.56
C GLN A 398 15.74 9.89 -3.47
N ILE A 399 15.64 9.20 -2.32
CA ILE A 399 16.44 9.44 -1.11
C ILE A 399 17.69 8.55 -1.11
N PHE A 400 18.87 9.13 -0.91
CA PHE A 400 20.14 8.39 -0.93
C PHE A 400 21.22 8.96 0.00
N ALA A 401 21.02 10.15 0.57
CA ALA A 401 21.97 10.76 1.49
C ALA A 401 21.95 10.07 2.87
N ARG A 402 23.00 10.31 3.67
CA ARG A 402 23.15 9.66 4.99
C ARG A 402 22.35 10.34 6.08
N THR A 403 22.05 11.63 5.89
CA THR A 403 21.32 12.45 6.85
C THR A 403 20.20 13.21 6.16
N VAL A 404 19.15 13.53 6.93
CA VAL A 404 17.99 14.28 6.44
C VAL A 404 18.42 15.65 5.93
N ARG A 405 19.34 16.32 6.63
CA ARG A 405 19.90 17.61 6.19
C ARG A 405 20.62 17.50 4.85
N GLU A 406 21.47 16.48 4.66
CA GLU A 406 22.20 16.29 3.41
C GLU A 406 21.25 16.03 2.24
N GLU A 407 20.19 15.24 2.46
CA GLU A 407 19.18 14.95 1.44
C GLU A 407 18.46 16.22 0.98
N VAL A 408 17.93 17.01 1.92
CA VAL A 408 17.18 18.24 1.60
C VAL A 408 18.10 19.32 1.01
N ALA A 409 19.35 19.40 1.46
CA ALA A 409 20.34 20.35 0.93
C ALA A 409 20.85 19.98 -0.48
N PHE A 410 20.67 18.74 -0.94
CA PHE A 410 21.25 18.25 -2.19
C PHE A 410 20.84 19.09 -3.41
N GLY A 411 19.54 19.36 -3.57
CA GLY A 411 19.00 20.18 -4.66
C GLY A 411 19.54 21.61 -4.66
N PRO A 412 19.32 22.40 -3.58
CA PRO A 412 19.87 23.74 -3.41
C PRO A 412 21.38 23.83 -3.67
N ARG A 413 22.16 22.89 -3.16
CA ARG A 413 23.62 22.83 -3.37
C ARG A 413 23.98 22.60 -4.83
N ASN A 414 23.27 21.72 -5.53
CA ASN A 414 23.45 21.51 -6.98
C ASN A 414 23.05 22.74 -7.82
N PHE A 415 22.19 23.60 -7.29
CA PHE A 415 21.88 24.89 -7.89
C PHE A 415 22.91 25.97 -7.58
N GLY A 416 23.95 25.69 -6.79
CA GLY A 416 25.01 26.64 -6.46
C GLY A 416 24.55 27.77 -5.54
N MET A 417 23.53 27.52 -4.71
CA MET A 417 23.11 28.43 -3.64
C MET A 417 24.22 28.51 -2.57
N ASP A 418 24.29 29.65 -1.87
CA ASP A 418 25.23 29.78 -0.76
C ASP A 418 24.76 29.00 0.47
N GLU A 419 25.70 28.68 1.38
CA GLU A 419 25.39 27.81 2.52
C GLU A 419 24.39 28.46 3.49
N ALA A 420 24.33 29.79 3.59
CA ALA A 420 23.37 30.46 4.46
C ALA A 420 21.93 30.32 3.93
N GLU A 421 21.75 30.50 2.61
CA GLU A 421 20.47 30.27 1.93
C GLU A 421 20.06 28.80 1.97
N ILE A 422 21.02 27.87 1.84
CA ILE A 422 20.75 26.43 1.97
C ILE A 422 20.20 26.10 3.35
N GLU A 423 20.81 26.61 4.42
CA GLU A 423 20.34 26.34 5.79
C GLU A 423 18.93 26.90 6.04
N GLU A 424 18.63 28.11 5.54
CA GLU A 424 17.29 28.70 5.65
C GLU A 424 16.24 27.84 4.93
N ARG A 425 16.53 27.41 3.70
CA ARG A 425 15.61 26.56 2.91
C ARG A 425 15.44 25.17 3.50
N VAL A 426 16.50 24.56 4.03
CA VAL A 426 16.40 23.26 4.71
C VAL A 426 15.51 23.39 5.94
N ALA A 427 15.73 24.41 6.77
CA ALA A 427 14.93 24.63 7.97
C ALA A 427 13.46 24.93 7.64
N GLU A 428 13.18 25.70 6.59
CA GLU A 428 11.82 25.93 6.11
C GLU A 428 11.17 24.63 5.62
N ALA A 429 11.83 23.89 4.74
CA ALA A 429 11.30 22.65 4.18
C ALA A 429 10.98 21.61 5.27
N LEU A 430 11.90 21.39 6.21
CA LEU A 430 11.71 20.44 7.31
C LEU A 430 10.56 20.85 8.24
N ARG A 431 10.39 22.15 8.48
CA ARG A 431 9.27 22.65 9.29
C ARG A 431 7.92 22.44 8.60
N VAL A 432 7.85 22.69 7.29
CA VAL A 432 6.62 22.49 6.50
C VAL A 432 6.16 21.04 6.53
N VAL A 433 7.09 20.07 6.51
CA VAL A 433 6.77 18.64 6.53
C VAL A 433 6.82 18.01 7.93
N GLY A 434 7.09 18.79 8.99
CA GLY A 434 7.11 18.32 10.37
C GLY A 434 8.32 17.45 10.76
N LEU A 435 9.44 17.58 10.06
CA LEU A 435 10.69 16.84 10.30
C LEU A 435 11.78 17.68 10.99
N GLU A 436 11.41 18.81 11.61
CA GLU A 436 12.33 19.63 12.42
C GLU A 436 12.88 18.80 13.61
N GLY A 437 14.20 18.80 13.80
CA GLY A 437 14.90 18.02 14.83
C GLY A 437 15.42 16.63 14.39
N TYR A 438 15.19 16.22 13.14
CA TYR A 438 15.68 14.94 12.58
C TYR A 438 16.90 15.08 11.66
N GLU A 439 17.54 16.26 11.64
CA GLU A 439 18.50 16.68 10.61
C GLU A 439 19.72 15.77 10.45
N ILE A 440 20.28 15.28 11.57
CA ILE A 440 21.59 14.61 11.60
C ILE A 440 21.47 13.10 11.85
N GLY A 441 20.24 12.58 11.99
CA GLY A 441 19.99 11.22 12.48
C GLY A 441 20.32 11.10 13.98
N ARG A 442 19.49 10.41 14.76
CA ARG A 442 19.90 10.01 16.11
C ARG A 442 20.93 8.90 15.95
N ALA A 443 22.13 9.13 16.49
CA ALA A 443 23.25 8.18 16.48
C ALA A 443 22.89 6.86 17.17
#